data_AF-A0AAW1UHL5-F1
#
_entry.id   AF-A0AAW1UHL5-F1
#
_cell.length_a   1.000
_cell.length_b   1.000
_cell.length_c   1.000
_cell.angle_alpha   90.00
_cell.angle_beta   90.00
_cell.angle_gamma   90.00
#
_symmetry.space_group_name_H-M   'P 1'
#
loop_
_entity.id
_entity.type
_entity.pdbx_description
1 polymer ?
#
loop_
_entity_poly.entity_id
_entity_poly.type
_entity_poly.pdbx_seq_one_letter_code
_entity_poly.pdbx_strand_id
1 'polypeptide(L)'
;MQQPRKSTKVKKATNTSIQSDEDFCSILQNAQSIRNAFGKLELLVLEKTPKLLAITEHWQCDDAIRTYNLKGYKLALCFSRPQGKHGGCAIFLFRGVGLHGKDRY
;
A
#
# COMPACT_ATOMS: atom_id res chain seq x y z
N MET A 1 39.62 27.75 32.61
CA MET A 1 39.63 26.60 31.67
C MET A 1 38.28 26.55 30.95
N GLN A 2 38.22 26.91 29.66
CA GLN A 2 37.04 26.73 28.80
C GLN A 2 37.35 25.59 27.82
N GLN A 3 36.46 24.59 27.69
CA GLN A 3 36.59 23.54 26.68
C GLN A 3 36.00 24.01 25.34
N PRO A 4 36.58 23.61 24.18
CA PRO A 4 36.10 24.03 22.88
C PRO A 4 34.80 23.30 22.49
N ARG A 5 33.84 24.04 21.93
CA ARG A 5 32.60 23.49 21.36
C ARG A 5 32.93 22.64 20.13
N LYS A 6 32.56 21.35 20.17
CA LYS A 6 32.69 20.43 19.03
C LYS A 6 31.78 20.91 17.88
N SER A 7 32.38 21.14 16.73
CA SER A 7 31.68 21.41 15.46
C SER A 7 30.91 20.16 15.02
N THR A 8 29.58 20.25 15.04
CA THR A 8 28.71 19.21 14.51
C THR A 8 28.69 19.32 12.99
N LYS A 9 29.29 18.35 12.29
CA LYS A 9 29.18 18.24 10.83
C LYS A 9 27.71 18.00 10.45
N VAL A 10 27.06 19.03 9.91
CA VAL A 10 25.75 18.89 9.25
C VAL A 10 25.93 17.97 8.05
N LYS A 11 25.35 16.78 8.11
CA LYS A 11 25.29 15.87 6.95
C LYS A 11 24.43 16.57 5.89
N LYS A 12 25.06 17.02 4.79
CA LYS A 12 24.34 17.53 3.61
C LYS A 12 23.34 16.48 3.17
N ALA A 13 22.06 16.86 3.11
CA ALA A 13 21.02 16.04 2.51
C ALA A 13 21.45 15.72 1.08
N THR A 14 21.78 14.45 0.83
CA THR A 14 21.97 13.94 -0.53
C THR A 14 20.66 14.12 -1.27
N ASN A 15 20.71 14.91 -2.34
CA ASN A 15 19.59 15.18 -3.22
C ASN A 15 19.25 13.86 -3.94
N THR A 16 18.33 13.08 -3.39
CA THR A 16 17.88 11.83 -4.01
C THR A 16 17.07 12.19 -5.24
N SER A 17 17.65 11.98 -6.42
CA SER A 17 16.92 12.16 -7.69
C SER A 17 15.67 11.28 -7.69
N ILE A 18 14.50 11.90 -7.86
CA ILE A 18 13.23 11.19 -8.03
C ILE A 18 13.34 10.37 -9.33
N GLN A 19 13.27 9.05 -9.22
CA GLN A 19 13.22 8.16 -10.39
C GLN A 19 11.74 7.92 -10.73
N SER A 20 11.35 8.20 -11.98
CA SER A 20 10.05 7.78 -12.52
C SER A 20 10.15 6.35 -13.08
N ASP A 21 9.10 5.57 -12.87
CA ASP A 21 8.91 4.28 -13.51
C ASP A 21 7.76 4.48 -14.52
N GLU A 22 8.11 4.59 -15.80
CA GLU A 22 7.17 4.88 -16.88
C GLU A 22 6.09 3.76 -17.02
N ASP A 23 6.38 2.55 -16.53
CA ASP A 23 5.48 1.39 -16.59
C ASP A 23 4.71 1.16 -15.27
N PHE A 24 4.44 2.23 -14.52
CA PHE A 24 3.67 2.13 -13.27
C PHE A 24 2.15 2.19 -13.52
N CYS A 25 1.49 1.03 -13.51
CA CYS A 25 0.03 0.96 -13.54
C CYS A 25 -0.56 0.87 -12.12
N SER A 26 -1.46 1.78 -11.79
CA SER A 26 -2.30 1.72 -10.59
C SER A 26 -3.78 1.69 -10.93
N ILE A 27 -4.56 0.92 -10.17
CA ILE A 27 -6.01 0.85 -10.29
C ILE A 27 -6.65 1.30 -8.98
N LEU A 28 -7.66 2.16 -9.09
CA LEU A 28 -8.56 2.52 -8.00
C LEU A 28 -9.96 2.01 -8.34
N GLN A 29 -10.51 1.14 -7.49
CA GLN A 29 -11.82 0.55 -7.69
C GLN A 29 -12.71 0.74 -6.47
N ASN A 30 -13.90 1.31 -6.67
CA ASN A 30 -14.95 1.24 -5.66
C ASN A 30 -15.51 -0.20 -5.65
N ALA A 31 -15.35 -0.91 -4.52
CA ALA A 31 -15.73 -2.31 -4.39
C ALA A 31 -17.21 -2.51 -4.05
N GLN A 32 -17.86 -1.51 -3.42
CA GLN A 32 -19.25 -1.61 -2.91
C GLN A 32 -19.55 -2.98 -2.27
N SER A 33 -18.74 -3.36 -1.27
CA SER A 33 -18.56 -4.72 -0.71
C SER A 33 -17.47 -5.53 -1.40
N ILE A 34 -16.32 -5.66 -0.74
CA ILE A 34 -15.26 -6.56 -1.22
C ILE A 34 -15.74 -8.01 -1.31
N ARG A 35 -16.64 -8.44 -0.42
CA ARG A 35 -17.21 -9.79 -0.45
C ARG A 35 -17.88 -10.10 -1.79
N ASN A 36 -18.56 -9.12 -2.38
CA ASN A 36 -19.26 -9.28 -3.66
C ASN A 36 -18.33 -9.05 -4.85
N ALA A 37 -17.35 -8.15 -4.69
CA ALA A 37 -16.41 -7.79 -5.75
C ALA A 37 -15.19 -8.71 -5.84
N PHE A 38 -14.92 -9.57 -4.86
CA PHE A 38 -13.64 -10.28 -4.72
C PHE A 38 -13.24 -11.05 -5.99
N GLY A 39 -14.13 -11.89 -6.52
CA GLY A 39 -13.83 -12.65 -7.75
C GLY A 39 -13.56 -11.75 -8.97
N LYS A 40 -14.20 -10.58 -9.06
CA LYS A 40 -13.92 -9.60 -10.12
C LYS A 40 -12.56 -8.93 -9.91
N LEU A 41 -12.20 -8.65 -8.66
CA LEU A 41 -10.88 -8.12 -8.32
C LEU A 41 -9.78 -9.14 -8.62
N GLU A 42 -10.01 -10.43 -8.36
CA GLU A 42 -9.07 -11.50 -8.71
C GLU A 42 -8.80 -11.58 -10.22
N LEU A 43 -9.86 -11.52 -11.04
CA LEU A 43 -9.70 -11.47 -12.49
C LEU A 43 -8.99 -10.18 -12.94
N LEU A 44 -9.36 -9.04 -12.38
CA LEU A 44 -8.76 -7.75 -12.71
C LEU A 44 -7.25 -7.73 -12.44
N VAL A 45 -6.81 -8.24 -11.28
CA VAL A 45 -5.38 -8.28 -10.95
C VAL A 45 -4.61 -9.30 -11.77
N LEU A 46 -5.27 -10.36 -12.26
CA LEU A 46 -4.69 -11.35 -13.14
C LEU A 46 -4.48 -10.79 -14.56
N GLU A 47 -5.46 -10.06 -15.08
CA GLU A 47 -5.43 -9.51 -16.45
C GLU A 47 -4.57 -8.26 -16.58
N LYS A 48 -4.65 -7.35 -15.60
CA LYS A 48 -4.00 -6.03 -15.68
C LYS A 48 -2.69 -5.97 -14.91
N THR A 49 -2.49 -6.87 -13.95
CA THR A 49 -1.27 -6.92 -13.12
C THR A 49 -0.81 -5.55 -12.59
N PRO A 50 -1.72 -4.71 -12.04
CA PRO A 50 -1.34 -3.39 -11.56
C PRO A 50 -0.29 -3.49 -10.43
N LYS A 51 0.68 -2.58 -10.42
CA LYS A 51 1.66 -2.49 -9.31
C LYS A 51 0.97 -2.10 -8.00
N LEU A 52 -0.13 -1.33 -8.09
CA LEU A 52 -0.96 -0.89 -6.97
C LEU A 52 -2.45 -1.06 -7.29
N LEU A 53 -3.19 -1.73 -6.39
CA LEU A 53 -4.65 -1.78 -6.40
C LEU A 53 -5.16 -1.12 -5.12
N ALA A 54 -5.83 0.02 -5.28
CA ALA A 54 -6.58 0.66 -4.21
C ALA A 54 -8.06 0.29 -4.34
N ILE A 55 -8.69 -0.10 -3.24
CA ILE A 55 -10.13 -0.30 -3.17
C ILE A 55 -10.76 0.62 -2.13
N THR A 56 -11.96 1.10 -2.43
CA THR A 56 -12.82 1.85 -1.51
C THR A 56 -14.13 1.12 -1.30
N GLU A 57 -14.87 1.46 -0.24
CA GLU A 57 -16.16 0.84 0.10
C GLU A 57 -16.04 -0.69 0.23
N HIS A 58 -14.99 -1.18 0.90
CA HIS A 58 -14.78 -2.63 1.07
C HIS A 58 -15.75 -3.27 2.07
N TRP A 59 -16.32 -2.47 2.99
CA TRP A 59 -17.34 -2.86 3.96
C TRP A 59 -16.94 -4.04 4.86
N GLN A 60 -15.68 -4.08 5.29
CA GLN A 60 -15.17 -5.04 6.26
C GLN A 60 -14.64 -4.34 7.52
N CYS A 61 -14.55 -5.08 8.62
CA CYS A 61 -13.77 -4.66 9.78
C CYS A 61 -12.27 -4.92 9.55
N ASP A 62 -11.42 -4.43 10.45
CA ASP A 62 -9.97 -4.52 10.29
C ASP A 62 -9.46 -5.98 10.24
N ASP A 63 -10.00 -6.87 11.08
CA ASP A 63 -9.62 -8.27 11.06
C ASP A 63 -10.11 -8.98 9.79
N ALA A 64 -11.34 -8.70 9.36
CA ALA A 64 -11.93 -9.34 8.19
C ALA A 64 -11.25 -8.91 6.88
N ILE A 65 -10.87 -7.63 6.71
CA ILE A 65 -10.19 -7.20 5.47
C ILE A 65 -8.83 -7.89 5.31
N ARG A 66 -8.15 -8.21 6.41
CA ARG A 66 -6.84 -8.89 6.42
C ARG A 66 -6.91 -10.35 5.97
N THR A 67 -8.09 -10.97 5.99
CA THR A 67 -8.25 -12.36 5.51
C THR A 67 -8.38 -12.45 3.99
N TYR A 68 -8.61 -11.33 3.29
CA TYR A 68 -8.70 -11.31 1.84
C TYR A 68 -7.31 -11.35 1.20
N ASN A 69 -7.03 -12.41 0.46
CA ASN A 69 -5.73 -12.65 -0.14
C ASN A 69 -5.81 -12.65 -1.67
N LEU A 70 -5.32 -11.59 -2.30
CA LEU A 70 -5.16 -11.53 -3.75
C LEU A 70 -3.80 -12.12 -4.15
N LYS A 71 -3.81 -13.16 -5.00
CA LYS A 71 -2.60 -13.88 -5.40
C LYS A 71 -1.55 -12.94 -5.99
N GLY A 72 -0.34 -12.96 -5.42
CA GLY A 72 0.76 -12.11 -5.86
C GLY A 72 0.75 -10.69 -5.28
N TYR A 73 -0.25 -10.35 -4.46
CA TYR A 73 -0.35 -9.06 -3.78
C TYR A 73 -0.15 -9.21 -2.27
N LYS A 74 0.11 -8.08 -1.62
CA LYS A 74 0.07 -7.94 -0.17
C LYS A 74 -0.84 -6.77 0.19
N LEU A 75 -1.64 -6.92 1.23
CA LEU A 75 -2.34 -5.79 1.84
C LEU A 75 -1.30 -4.89 2.50
N ALA A 76 -1.07 -3.71 1.96
CA ALA A 76 -0.08 -2.76 2.46
C ALA A 76 -0.65 -1.81 3.52
N LEU A 77 -1.88 -1.36 3.31
CA LEU A 77 -2.58 -0.47 4.23
C LEU A 77 -4.08 -0.73 4.15
N CYS A 78 -4.78 -0.57 5.27
CA CYS A 78 -6.23 -0.55 5.31
C CYS A 78 -6.74 0.47 6.32
N PHE A 79 -7.92 0.98 6.05
CA PHE A 79 -8.76 1.68 7.01
C PHE A 79 -10.15 1.02 6.98
N SER A 80 -10.68 0.73 8.16
CA SER A 80 -11.93 0.01 8.33
C SER A 80 -12.80 0.72 9.34
N ARG A 81 -14.12 0.71 9.12
CA ARG A 81 -15.08 1.17 10.14
C ARG A 81 -15.34 0.02 11.13
N PRO A 82 -15.53 0.30 12.43
CA PRO A 82 -15.77 -0.74 13.44
C PRO A 82 -16.96 -1.66 13.12
N GLN A 83 -17.99 -1.11 12.47
CA GLN A 83 -19.25 -1.79 12.18
C GLN A 83 -19.15 -2.81 11.03
N GLY A 84 -18.05 -2.82 10.26
CA GLY A 84 -17.91 -3.72 9.10
C GLY A 84 -19.01 -3.54 8.05
N LYS A 85 -19.51 -2.30 7.89
CA LYS A 85 -20.55 -1.91 6.95
C LYS A 85 -20.29 -0.49 6.49
N HIS A 86 -20.41 -0.26 5.18
CA HIS A 86 -20.20 1.04 4.54
C HIS A 86 -18.79 1.64 4.72
N GLY A 87 -18.26 2.30 3.69
CA GLY A 87 -16.91 2.87 3.72
C GLY A 87 -15.79 1.84 3.83
N GLY A 88 -14.66 2.32 4.35
CA GLY A 88 -13.40 1.57 4.39
C GLY A 88 -12.62 1.67 3.08
N CYS A 89 -11.30 1.62 3.17
CA CYS A 89 -10.41 1.55 2.02
C CYS A 89 -9.22 0.62 2.31
N ALA A 90 -8.64 0.06 1.26
CA ALA A 90 -7.49 -0.81 1.36
C ALA A 90 -6.58 -0.63 0.14
N ILE A 91 -5.27 -0.77 0.35
CA ILE A 91 -4.25 -0.70 -0.68
C ILE A 91 -3.54 -2.05 -0.72
N PHE A 92 -3.59 -2.69 -1.88
CA PHE A 92 -2.86 -3.89 -2.21
C PHE A 92 -1.69 -3.53 -3.13
N LEU A 93 -0.51 -4.05 -2.80
CA LEU A 93 0.70 -3.87 -3.61
C LEU A 93 1.12 -5.20 -4.20
N PHE A 94 1.49 -5.20 -5.48
CA PHE A 94 2.07 -6.36 -6.11
C PHE A 94 3.41 -6.70 -5.43
N ARG A 95 3.63 -7.97 -5.07
CA ARG A 95 4.81 -8.41 -4.31
C ARG A 95 6.12 -8.23 -5.08
N GLY A 96 6.05 -8.17 -6.41
CA GLY A 96 7.21 -7.84 -7.26
C GLY A 96 7.61 -6.36 -7.22
N VAL A 97 6.77 -5.48 -6.65
CA VAL A 97 7.17 -4.10 -6.34
C VAL A 97 8.08 -4.18 -5.12
N GLY A 98 9.38 -4.22 -5.37
CA GLY A 98 10.40 -4.08 -4.34
C GLY A 98 10.18 -2.73 -3.65
N LEU A 99 9.48 -2.72 -2.51
CA LEU A 99 9.57 -1.61 -1.58
C LEU A 99 11.03 -1.60 -1.13
N HIS A 100 11.83 -0.69 -1.67
CA HIS A 100 13.22 -0.45 -1.30
C HIS A 100 13.32 0.18 0.12
N GLY A 101 12.46 -0.26 1.03
CA GLY A 101 12.42 0.13 2.43
C GLY A 101 12.44 -1.14 3.24
N LYS A 102 13.61 -1.44 3.82
CA LYS A 102 13.90 -2.51 4.77
C LYS A 102 12.63 -2.99 5.50
N ASP A 103 12.26 -4.24 5.25
CA ASP A 103 11.37 -4.99 6.13
C ASP A 103 11.90 -4.83 7.57
N ARG A 104 11.22 -4.01 8.36
CA ARG A 104 11.44 -3.90 9.79
C ARG A 104 10.15 -4.36 10.47
N TYR A 105 10.28 -5.55 11.04
CA TYR A 105 9.41 -6.25 11.99
C TYR A 105 8.17 -6.90 11.41
#